data_AF-A0A8H7V918-F1
#
_entry.id   AF-A0A8H7V918-F1
#
_cell.length_a   1.000
_cell.length_b   1.000
_cell.length_c   1.000
_cell.angle_alpha   90.00
_cell.angle_beta   90.00
_cell.angle_gamma   90.00
#
_symmetry.space_group_name_H-M   'P 1'
#
loop_
_entity.id
_entity.type
_entity.pdbx_description
1 polymer ?
#
loop_
_entity_poly.entity_id
_entity_poly.type
_entity_poly.pdbx_seq_one_letter_code
_entity_poly.pdbx_strand_id
1 'polypeptide(L)'
;MTRNLPTEVLLSVLNRLPNELDKFSYAFVNKWHWRICSSPTADILKLESTITALQLRKYRAFIVQDQYYDEKYMKHVFLHAASLHTIILEDRQKCTFDFALFLLQSTNMNKKVTFIIPERLERKFRCIVEEDEMDHVTIKISGDEQPIDIAKIVTPEAVRTQVERAKTILKRDYYLANKETIVMKDNLSYMIASPINRFFNSSEYRVWKNNFGDDLLMKKTDLNAVEASRIVNEYAPKLVESVVILENHWFFMTSFSCFIHNNQQIDDCADLSKIGHQDITVAFIRRKTRLGKDFFELTYRFGYVEILGTSGFFGSVDGTFFSPFLGSSVQELPDTITTSLRTVSTNVIFIALEQKEYICKNRIINQYYKLHAKNNWGFYSKRYEDNSFSPANPISFKSRHIMHSAASLVIKSFAYQEIQQEEMNVLLPKVLAQDDSSLNPVSMLIKKYLVFLDQHRNSSFSLSPPKETKRELIEIYNNSLASALKSSNIKHIKLAKKRYVATKIDLFEEE
;
A
#
# COMPACT_ATOMS: atom_id res chain seq x y z
N MET A 1 8.94 9.17 -68.07
CA MET A 1 9.81 8.37 -67.17
C MET A 1 9.07 7.73 -66.00
N THR A 2 7.90 8.21 -65.55
CA THR A 2 7.25 7.66 -64.33
C THR A 2 6.31 6.47 -64.54
N ARG A 3 5.93 6.10 -65.78
CA ARG A 3 4.97 4.99 -66.07
C ARG A 3 5.40 3.60 -65.56
N ASN A 4 6.67 3.40 -65.24
CA ASN A 4 7.23 2.11 -64.81
C ASN A 4 7.54 2.07 -63.30
N LEU A 5 7.18 3.10 -62.53
CA LEU A 5 7.41 3.09 -61.08
C LEU A 5 6.40 2.15 -60.39
N PRO A 6 6.78 1.44 -59.31
CA PRO A 6 5.82 0.73 -58.48
C PRO A 6 4.79 1.68 -57.85
N THR A 7 3.58 1.19 -57.62
CA THR A 7 2.47 1.95 -57.00
C THR A 7 2.86 2.52 -55.64
N GLU A 8 3.61 1.75 -54.86
CA GLU A 8 4.08 2.08 -53.52
C GLU A 8 5.02 3.28 -53.55
N VAL A 9 5.88 3.37 -54.57
CA VAL A 9 6.82 4.48 -54.75
C VAL A 9 6.05 5.76 -55.09
N LEU A 10 5.05 5.68 -55.98
CA LEU A 10 4.21 6.84 -56.30
C LEU A 10 3.42 7.35 -55.10
N LEU A 11 2.84 6.45 -54.30
CA LEU A 11 2.10 6.83 -53.09
C LEU A 11 3.05 7.41 -52.02
N SER A 12 4.26 6.87 -51.89
CA SER A 12 5.29 7.40 -51.00
C SER A 12 5.70 8.83 -51.38
N VAL A 13 5.89 9.10 -52.68
CA VAL A 13 6.16 10.46 -53.18
C VAL A 13 4.98 11.38 -52.92
N LEU A 14 3.76 10.96 -53.27
CA LEU A 14 2.53 11.75 -53.04
C LEU A 14 2.38 12.14 -51.56
N ASN A 15 2.65 11.21 -50.64
CA ASN A 15 2.53 11.45 -49.20
C ASN A 15 3.62 12.38 -48.64
N ARG A 16 4.74 12.55 -49.35
CA ARG A 16 5.82 13.48 -48.98
C ARG A 16 5.64 14.89 -49.53
N LEU A 17 4.70 15.11 -50.45
CA LEU A 17 4.42 16.44 -50.95
C LEU A 17 3.73 17.29 -49.86
N PRO A 18 4.23 18.49 -49.57
CA PRO A 18 3.80 19.25 -48.38
C PRO A 18 2.44 19.93 -48.54
N ASN A 19 2.04 20.29 -49.77
CA ASN A 19 0.77 20.97 -50.03
C ASN A 19 -0.16 20.15 -50.96
N GLU A 20 -1.46 20.41 -50.87
CA GLU A 20 -2.48 19.67 -51.62
C GLU A 20 -2.51 20.03 -53.11
N LEU A 21 -2.05 21.22 -53.48
CA LEU A 21 -1.97 21.65 -54.88
C LEU A 21 -0.91 20.87 -55.66
N ASP A 22 0.23 20.60 -55.03
CA ASP A 22 1.34 19.80 -55.56
C ASP A 22 0.91 18.34 -55.65
N LYS A 23 0.20 17.82 -54.64
CA LYS A 23 -0.40 16.48 -54.69
C LYS A 23 -1.39 16.34 -55.84
N PHE A 24 -2.24 17.34 -56.05
CA PHE A 24 -3.17 17.38 -57.17
C PHE A 24 -2.41 17.42 -58.50
N SER A 25 -1.44 18.32 -58.64
CA SER A 25 -0.62 18.46 -59.86
C SER A 25 0.13 17.18 -60.18
N TYR A 26 0.69 16.52 -59.16
CA TYR A 26 1.36 15.22 -59.26
C TYR A 26 0.41 14.11 -59.70
N ALA A 27 -0.79 14.05 -59.13
CA ALA A 27 -1.82 13.09 -59.55
C ALA A 27 -2.30 13.34 -60.99
N PHE A 28 -2.31 14.60 -61.43
CA PHE A 28 -2.81 14.99 -62.75
C PHE A 28 -1.81 14.78 -63.90
N VAL A 29 -0.56 14.38 -63.61
CA VAL A 29 0.50 14.17 -64.62
C VAL A 29 0.07 13.21 -65.73
N ASN A 30 -0.69 12.15 -65.41
CA ASN A 30 -1.31 11.26 -66.40
C ASN A 30 -2.42 10.40 -65.77
N LYS A 31 -3.22 9.73 -66.62
CA LYS A 31 -4.35 8.86 -66.19
C LYS A 31 -3.95 7.78 -65.19
N TRP A 32 -2.74 7.23 -65.29
CA TRP A 32 -2.29 6.17 -64.41
C TRP A 32 -1.90 6.70 -63.02
N HIS A 33 -1.20 7.84 -62.94
CA HIS A 33 -0.96 8.55 -61.67
C HIS A 33 -2.28 8.95 -61.00
N TRP A 34 -3.22 9.48 -61.78
CA TRP A 34 -4.54 9.85 -61.26
C TRP A 34 -5.25 8.64 -60.64
N ARG A 35 -5.28 7.50 -61.34
CA ARG A 35 -5.90 6.28 -60.84
C ARG A 35 -5.28 5.80 -59.53
N ILE A 36 -3.96 5.85 -59.40
CA ILE A 36 -3.25 5.41 -58.19
C ILE A 36 -3.46 6.41 -57.05
N CYS A 37 -3.21 7.70 -57.29
CA CYS A 37 -3.25 8.73 -56.25
C CYS A 37 -4.66 9.00 -55.72
N SER A 38 -5.68 8.76 -56.55
CA SER A 38 -7.09 8.87 -56.17
C SER A 38 -7.68 7.57 -55.59
N SER A 39 -6.85 6.55 -55.34
CA SER A 39 -7.31 5.33 -54.69
C SER A 39 -7.89 5.65 -53.31
N PRO A 40 -9.05 5.07 -52.93
CA PRO A 40 -9.70 5.41 -51.69
C PRO A 40 -8.84 5.09 -50.46
N THR A 41 -8.82 6.00 -49.47
CA THR A 41 -8.17 5.79 -48.16
C THR A 41 -9.20 5.76 -47.03
N ALA A 42 -8.87 5.07 -45.94
CA ALA A 42 -9.64 5.08 -44.69
C ALA A 42 -9.39 6.35 -43.85
N ASP A 43 -8.42 7.18 -44.25
CA ASP A 43 -8.13 8.43 -43.57
C ASP A 43 -9.34 9.37 -43.55
N ILE A 44 -9.37 10.25 -42.56
CA ILE A 44 -10.42 11.23 -42.35
C ILE A 44 -9.89 12.59 -42.82
N LEU A 45 -10.65 13.28 -43.68
CA LEU A 45 -10.33 14.64 -44.09
C LEU A 45 -11.26 15.63 -43.40
N LYS A 46 -10.70 16.64 -42.77
CA LYS A 46 -11.48 17.80 -42.33
C LYS A 46 -11.79 18.68 -43.53
N LEU A 47 -13.07 18.93 -43.80
CA LEU A 47 -13.45 19.79 -44.91
C LEU A 47 -12.99 21.23 -44.62
N GLU A 48 -12.37 21.86 -45.61
CA GLU A 48 -12.00 23.28 -45.58
C GLU A 48 -12.88 24.07 -46.56
N SER A 49 -12.68 25.38 -46.67
CA SER A 49 -13.43 26.24 -47.60
C SER A 49 -13.16 25.94 -49.08
N THR A 50 -12.14 25.14 -49.38
CA THR A 50 -11.83 24.63 -50.72
C THR A 50 -11.47 23.15 -50.65
N ILE A 51 -11.81 22.40 -51.70
CA ILE A 51 -11.48 20.98 -51.82
C ILE A 51 -11.08 20.66 -53.26
N THR A 52 -10.01 19.89 -53.42
CA THR A 52 -9.56 19.45 -54.74
C THR A 52 -10.32 18.20 -55.21
N ALA A 53 -10.41 18.00 -56.53
CA ALA A 53 -11.02 16.79 -57.08
C ALA A 53 -10.28 15.50 -56.67
N LEU A 54 -8.98 15.60 -56.35
CA LEU A 54 -8.20 14.48 -55.83
C LEU A 54 -8.68 14.09 -54.43
N GLN A 55 -8.86 15.06 -53.53
CA GLN A 55 -9.35 14.83 -52.17
C GLN A 55 -10.77 14.24 -52.17
N LEU A 56 -11.68 14.79 -52.98
CA LEU A 56 -13.05 14.26 -53.12
C LEU A 56 -13.07 12.77 -53.49
N ARG A 57 -12.17 12.36 -54.37
CA ARG A 57 -12.10 10.97 -54.83
C ARG A 57 -11.38 10.05 -53.85
N LYS A 58 -10.39 10.58 -53.12
CA LYS A 58 -9.50 9.82 -52.24
C LYS A 58 -10.12 9.51 -50.88
N TYR A 59 -10.77 10.46 -50.22
CA TYR A 59 -11.20 10.27 -48.84
C TYR A 59 -12.56 9.59 -48.71
N ARG A 60 -12.67 8.68 -47.73
CA ARG A 60 -13.93 7.98 -47.41
C ARG A 60 -14.71 8.62 -46.26
N ALA A 61 -14.05 9.45 -45.47
CA ALA A 61 -14.64 10.09 -44.30
C ALA A 61 -14.35 11.60 -44.29
N PHE A 62 -15.37 12.41 -44.04
CA PHE A 62 -15.25 13.86 -43.91
C PHE A 62 -15.68 14.36 -42.54
N ILE A 63 -14.91 15.28 -41.95
CA ILE A 63 -15.35 16.07 -40.79
C ILE A 63 -15.94 17.39 -41.30
N VAL A 64 -17.19 17.66 -40.90
CA VAL A 64 -17.95 18.86 -41.28
C VAL A 64 -18.07 19.76 -40.05
N GLN A 65 -17.61 21.01 -40.17
CA GLN A 65 -17.85 22.09 -39.21
C GLN A 65 -18.90 23.08 -39.76
N ASP A 66 -20.09 23.10 -39.14
CA ASP A 66 -21.31 23.85 -39.54
C ASP A 66 -21.08 25.26 -40.09
N GLN A 67 -20.19 26.04 -39.48
CA GLN A 67 -19.99 27.47 -39.77
C GLN A 67 -19.34 27.85 -41.12
N TYR A 68 -18.96 26.90 -41.99
CA TYR A 68 -18.10 27.21 -43.16
C TYR A 68 -18.60 26.76 -44.53
N TYR A 69 -19.75 26.10 -44.66
CA TYR A 69 -20.16 25.55 -45.95
C TYR A 69 -21.50 26.07 -46.42
N ASP A 70 -21.50 26.67 -47.61
CA ASP A 70 -22.74 26.97 -48.31
C ASP A 70 -23.36 25.69 -48.90
N GLU A 71 -24.65 25.79 -49.24
CA GLU A 71 -25.44 24.69 -49.79
C GLU A 71 -24.84 24.13 -51.09
N LYS A 72 -24.27 25.01 -51.93
CA LYS A 72 -23.71 24.64 -53.24
C LYS A 72 -22.44 23.82 -53.06
N TYR A 73 -21.61 24.18 -52.08
CA TYR A 73 -20.36 23.51 -51.76
C TYR A 73 -20.61 22.09 -51.25
N MET A 74 -21.50 21.91 -50.29
CA MET A 74 -21.80 20.57 -49.78
C MET A 74 -22.46 19.69 -50.85
N LYS A 75 -23.39 20.22 -51.67
CA LYS A 75 -23.92 19.48 -52.83
C LYS A 75 -22.82 19.04 -53.79
N HIS A 76 -21.84 19.92 -54.05
CA HIS A 76 -20.67 19.57 -54.87
C HIS A 76 -19.85 18.43 -54.23
N VAL A 77 -19.59 18.50 -52.92
CA VAL A 77 -18.87 17.45 -52.19
C VAL A 77 -19.61 16.10 -52.30
N PHE A 78 -20.90 16.07 -52.01
CA PHE A 78 -21.69 14.83 -52.06
C PHE A 78 -21.81 14.24 -53.46
N LEU A 79 -21.94 15.09 -54.48
CA LEU A 79 -22.07 14.66 -55.87
C LEU A 79 -20.77 14.03 -56.38
N HIS A 80 -19.62 14.62 -56.05
CA HIS A 80 -18.33 14.26 -56.62
C HIS A 80 -17.46 13.38 -55.73
N ALA A 81 -17.77 13.25 -54.43
CA ALA A 81 -17.07 12.34 -53.53
C ALA A 81 -17.48 10.89 -53.77
N ALA A 82 -16.89 10.29 -54.81
CA ALA A 82 -17.16 8.92 -55.23
C ALA A 82 -17.02 7.90 -54.09
N SER A 83 -16.05 8.13 -53.21
CA SER A 83 -15.65 7.21 -52.15
C SER A 83 -16.24 7.53 -50.77
N LEU A 84 -17.11 8.53 -50.64
CA LEU A 84 -17.65 8.94 -49.34
C LEU A 84 -18.54 7.85 -48.72
N HIS A 85 -18.22 7.46 -47.48
CA HIS A 85 -19.00 6.52 -46.66
C HIS A 85 -19.35 7.10 -45.29
N THR A 86 -18.55 8.04 -44.77
CA THR A 86 -18.73 8.53 -43.40
C THR A 86 -18.70 10.06 -43.35
N ILE A 87 -19.62 10.66 -42.61
CA ILE A 87 -19.60 12.07 -42.25
C ILE A 87 -19.56 12.19 -40.75
N ILE A 88 -18.66 13.03 -40.25
CA ILE A 88 -18.46 13.25 -38.82
C ILE A 88 -18.80 14.72 -38.54
N LEU A 89 -19.79 14.94 -37.67
CA LEU A 89 -20.13 16.28 -37.18
C LEU A 89 -19.38 16.55 -35.89
N GLU A 90 -18.53 17.57 -35.88
CA GLU A 90 -17.72 17.89 -34.69
C GLU A 90 -18.54 18.66 -33.64
N ASP A 91 -18.39 18.29 -32.37
CA ASP A 91 -19.29 18.66 -31.25
C ASP A 91 -19.20 20.13 -30.76
N ARG A 92 -18.74 21.07 -31.59
CA ARG A 92 -18.44 22.43 -31.10
C ARG A 92 -19.47 23.51 -31.42
N GLN A 93 -20.49 23.28 -32.26
CA GLN A 93 -21.46 24.35 -32.64
C GLN A 93 -22.91 23.89 -32.91
N LYS A 94 -23.82 24.88 -33.00
CA LYS A 94 -25.29 24.74 -33.10
C LYS A 94 -25.74 24.25 -34.48
N CYS A 95 -25.70 22.94 -34.73
CA CYS A 95 -26.37 22.34 -35.89
C CYS A 95 -27.88 22.67 -35.88
N THR A 96 -28.31 23.51 -36.83
CA THR A 96 -29.72 23.85 -37.03
C THR A 96 -30.47 22.67 -37.68
N PHE A 97 -31.79 22.64 -37.51
CA PHE A 97 -32.62 21.60 -38.15
C PHE A 97 -32.50 21.67 -39.69
N ASP A 98 -32.56 22.88 -40.24
CA ASP A 98 -32.43 23.12 -41.69
C ASP A 98 -31.08 22.63 -42.24
N PHE A 99 -29.99 22.81 -41.49
CA PHE A 99 -28.68 22.30 -41.90
C PHE A 99 -28.60 20.77 -41.82
N ALA A 100 -29.17 20.14 -40.80
CA ALA A 100 -29.24 18.69 -40.69
C ALA A 100 -30.06 18.07 -41.83
N LEU A 101 -31.24 18.64 -42.11
CA LEU A 101 -32.11 18.24 -43.22
C LEU A 101 -31.38 18.39 -44.55
N PHE A 102 -30.73 19.54 -44.77
CA PHE A 102 -29.94 19.81 -45.95
C PHE A 102 -28.81 18.76 -46.17
N LEU A 103 -28.05 18.45 -45.12
CA LEU A 103 -26.95 17.46 -45.21
C LEU A 103 -27.47 16.07 -45.57
N LEU A 104 -28.59 15.66 -44.95
CA LEU A 104 -29.22 14.37 -45.21
C LEU A 104 -29.75 14.29 -46.64
N GLN A 105 -30.50 15.29 -47.10
CA GLN A 105 -31.07 15.34 -48.45
C GLN A 105 -30.00 15.48 -49.55
N SER A 106 -28.85 16.07 -49.23
CA SER A 106 -27.74 16.17 -50.18
C SER A 106 -26.96 14.87 -50.34
N THR A 107 -27.19 13.87 -49.49
CA THR A 107 -26.55 12.56 -49.66
C THR A 107 -27.04 11.86 -50.92
N ASN A 108 -26.11 11.24 -51.64
CA ASN A 108 -26.44 10.50 -52.84
C ASN A 108 -27.21 9.21 -52.47
N MET A 109 -28.48 9.12 -52.87
CA MET A 109 -29.37 7.97 -52.58
C MET A 109 -28.79 6.61 -53.03
N ASN A 110 -27.85 6.61 -53.98
CA ASN A 110 -27.21 5.38 -54.46
C ASN A 110 -26.06 4.88 -53.57
N LYS A 111 -25.80 5.51 -52.42
CA LYS A 111 -24.69 5.16 -51.52
C LYS A 111 -25.12 5.10 -50.07
N LYS A 112 -24.64 4.07 -49.37
CA LYS A 112 -24.80 3.99 -47.92
C LYS A 112 -23.83 4.97 -47.23
N VAL A 113 -24.37 5.93 -46.49
CA VAL A 113 -23.57 6.94 -45.77
C VAL A 113 -23.88 6.85 -44.27
N THR A 114 -22.82 6.79 -43.46
CA THR A 114 -22.91 6.81 -42.00
C THR A 114 -22.62 8.22 -41.49
N PHE A 115 -23.54 8.82 -40.73
CA PHE A 115 -23.30 10.04 -39.99
C PHE A 115 -22.91 9.70 -38.55
N ILE A 116 -21.72 10.14 -38.13
CA ILE A 116 -21.27 10.13 -36.74
C ILE A 116 -21.58 11.52 -36.18
N ILE A 117 -22.52 11.58 -35.25
CA ILE A 117 -23.05 12.84 -34.71
C ILE A 117 -22.92 12.89 -33.18
N PRO A 118 -22.83 14.08 -32.57
CA PRO A 118 -22.95 14.23 -31.12
C PRO A 118 -24.31 13.74 -30.61
N GLU A 119 -24.34 13.18 -29.40
CA GLU A 119 -25.55 12.60 -28.77
C GLU A 119 -26.75 13.56 -28.80
N ARG A 120 -26.52 14.84 -28.49
CA ARG A 120 -27.56 15.89 -28.50
C ARG A 120 -28.27 16.08 -29.85
N LEU A 121 -27.70 15.62 -30.96
CA LEU A 121 -28.30 15.71 -32.30
C LEU A 121 -29.02 14.44 -32.72
N GLU A 122 -28.90 13.34 -31.97
CA GLU A 122 -29.44 12.03 -32.33
C GLU A 122 -30.92 12.09 -32.67
N ARG A 123 -31.72 12.65 -31.75
CA ARG A 123 -33.17 12.72 -31.92
C ARG A 123 -33.56 13.49 -33.18
N LYS A 124 -32.83 14.56 -33.54
CA LYS A 124 -33.12 15.36 -34.73
C LYS A 124 -32.82 14.59 -36.00
N PHE A 125 -31.65 13.95 -36.08
CA PHE A 125 -31.23 13.18 -37.25
C PHE A 125 -32.07 11.93 -37.46
N ARG A 126 -32.42 11.20 -36.37
CA ARG A 126 -33.31 10.04 -36.47
C ARG A 126 -34.70 10.41 -36.95
N CYS A 127 -35.28 11.49 -36.41
CA CYS A 127 -36.59 11.98 -36.82
C CYS A 127 -36.64 12.25 -38.34
N ILE A 128 -35.63 12.96 -38.88
CA ILE A 128 -35.57 13.25 -40.32
C ILE A 128 -35.40 11.96 -41.14
N VAL A 129 -34.48 11.08 -40.74
CA VAL A 129 -34.21 9.82 -41.47
C VAL A 129 -35.45 8.90 -41.48
N GLU A 130 -36.21 8.88 -40.38
CA GLU A 130 -37.45 8.10 -40.26
C GLU A 130 -38.62 8.74 -41.03
N GLU A 131 -38.78 10.07 -40.99
CA GLU A 131 -39.85 10.79 -41.70
C GLU A 131 -39.65 10.80 -43.23
N ASP A 132 -38.41 10.95 -43.71
CA ASP A 132 -38.08 10.99 -45.14
C ASP A 132 -37.73 9.59 -45.72
N GLU A 133 -37.93 8.51 -44.96
CA GLU A 133 -37.68 7.10 -45.34
C GLU A 133 -36.27 6.87 -45.94
N MET A 134 -35.23 7.40 -45.29
CA MET A 134 -33.85 7.42 -45.83
C MET A 134 -33.04 6.15 -45.51
N ASP A 135 -33.40 5.01 -46.09
CA ASP A 135 -32.78 3.69 -45.84
C ASP A 135 -31.27 3.58 -46.14
N HIS A 136 -30.73 4.51 -46.94
CA HIS A 136 -29.31 4.57 -47.27
C HIS A 136 -28.47 5.31 -46.21
N VAL A 137 -29.10 5.91 -45.21
CA VAL A 137 -28.41 6.66 -44.15
C VAL A 137 -28.35 5.85 -42.85
N THR A 138 -27.18 5.81 -42.22
CA THR A 138 -27.00 5.22 -40.88
C THR A 138 -26.51 6.27 -39.90
N ILE A 139 -27.12 6.38 -38.72
CA ILE A 139 -26.70 7.32 -37.67
C ILE A 139 -25.94 6.57 -36.57
N LYS A 140 -24.78 7.10 -36.15
CA LYS A 140 -23.98 6.64 -35.02
C LYS A 140 -23.65 7.81 -34.09
N ILE A 141 -23.58 7.54 -32.79
CA ILE A 141 -23.24 8.57 -31.79
C ILE A 141 -21.71 8.66 -31.63
N SER A 142 -21.18 9.88 -31.59
CA SER A 142 -19.78 10.14 -31.26
C SER A 142 -19.51 9.72 -29.81
N GLY A 143 -18.71 8.68 -29.60
CA GLY A 143 -18.38 8.16 -28.25
C GLY A 143 -18.96 6.79 -27.91
N ASP A 144 -19.55 6.07 -28.87
CA ASP A 144 -20.06 4.69 -28.74
C ASP A 144 -18.94 3.62 -28.56
N GLU A 145 -17.78 4.01 -28.03
CA GLU A 145 -16.86 3.04 -27.42
C GLU A 145 -17.49 2.60 -26.10
N GLN A 146 -17.60 1.28 -25.87
CA GLN A 146 -18.14 0.76 -24.61
C GLN A 146 -17.48 1.53 -23.45
N PRO A 147 -18.26 2.12 -22.52
CA PRO A 147 -17.69 2.88 -21.43
C PRO A 147 -16.74 1.94 -20.69
N ILE A 148 -15.44 2.23 -20.81
CA ILE A 148 -14.44 1.54 -20.04
C ILE A 148 -14.78 1.89 -18.61
N ASP A 149 -15.15 0.87 -17.84
CA ASP A 149 -15.41 1.02 -16.42
C ASP A 149 -14.11 1.46 -15.75
N ILE A 150 -13.94 2.78 -15.61
CA ILE A 150 -12.71 3.40 -15.10
C ILE A 150 -12.42 2.87 -13.68
N ALA A 151 -13.45 2.46 -12.93
CA ALA A 151 -13.29 1.89 -11.61
C ALA A 151 -12.57 0.52 -11.63
N LYS A 152 -12.57 -0.18 -12.77
CA LYS A 152 -11.81 -1.44 -12.97
C LYS A 152 -10.39 -1.23 -13.47
N ILE A 153 -10.02 -0.01 -13.85
CA ILE A 153 -8.66 0.29 -14.33
C ILE A 153 -7.76 0.54 -13.11
N VAL A 154 -6.74 -0.30 -12.94
CA VAL A 154 -5.68 -0.03 -11.97
C VAL A 154 -4.89 1.20 -12.42
N THR A 155 -4.87 2.26 -11.61
CA THR A 155 -4.13 3.49 -11.92
C THR A 155 -2.64 3.19 -12.16
N PRO A 156 -2.10 3.47 -13.36
CA PRO A 156 -0.70 3.25 -13.66
C PRO A 156 0.22 4.08 -12.76
N GLU A 157 1.41 3.56 -12.46
CA GLU A 157 2.40 4.19 -11.57
C GLU A 157 2.73 5.63 -11.95
N ALA A 158 2.88 5.88 -13.25
CA ALA A 158 3.21 7.20 -13.78
C ALA A 158 2.10 8.22 -13.48
N VAL A 159 0.84 7.80 -13.66
CA VAL A 159 -0.34 8.63 -13.38
C VAL A 159 -0.46 8.89 -11.88
N ARG A 160 -0.32 7.87 -11.03
CA ARG A 160 -0.37 8.06 -9.57
C ARG A 160 0.72 9.02 -9.10
N THR A 161 1.93 8.90 -9.65
CA THR A 161 3.05 9.81 -9.33
C THR A 161 2.72 11.25 -9.72
N GLN A 162 2.11 11.47 -10.89
CA GLN A 162 1.66 12.79 -11.32
C GLN A 162 0.56 13.35 -10.41
N VAL A 163 -0.41 12.52 -10.01
CA VAL A 163 -1.48 12.90 -9.07
C VAL A 163 -0.91 13.29 -7.71
N GLU A 164 0.02 12.52 -7.14
CA GLU A 164 0.65 12.88 -5.87
C GLU A 164 1.48 14.16 -5.95
N ARG A 165 2.17 14.41 -7.08
CA ARG A 165 2.84 15.69 -7.33
C ARG A 165 1.83 16.84 -7.39
N ALA A 166 0.76 16.71 -8.17
CA ALA A 166 -0.28 17.73 -8.30
C ALA A 166 -0.95 18.02 -6.94
N LYS A 167 -1.29 16.97 -6.18
CA LYS A 167 -1.81 17.07 -4.82
C LYS A 167 -0.86 17.78 -3.87
N THR A 168 0.45 17.53 -3.99
CA THR A 168 1.47 18.22 -3.19
C THR A 168 1.53 19.71 -3.53
N ILE A 169 1.51 20.06 -4.82
CA ILE A 169 1.48 21.45 -5.29
C ILE A 169 0.22 22.16 -4.80
N LEU A 170 -0.96 21.58 -5.02
CA LEU A 170 -2.23 22.15 -4.58
C LEU A 170 -2.29 22.32 -3.06
N LYS A 171 -1.81 21.35 -2.27
CA LYS A 171 -1.73 21.49 -0.81
C LYS A 171 -0.80 22.62 -0.39
N ARG A 172 0.34 22.79 -1.07
CA ARG A 172 1.28 23.88 -0.82
C ARG A 172 0.65 25.23 -1.15
N ASP A 173 0.01 25.35 -2.32
CA ASP A 173 -0.61 26.60 -2.76
C ASP A 173 -1.78 26.98 -1.83
N TYR A 174 -2.61 26.00 -1.47
CA TYR A 174 -3.66 26.18 -0.47
C TYR A 174 -3.09 26.60 0.89
N TYR A 175 -1.97 25.99 1.32
CA TYR A 175 -1.26 26.37 2.55
C TYR A 175 -0.77 27.80 2.54
N LEU A 176 -0.13 28.23 1.45
CA LEU A 176 0.35 29.59 1.33
C LEU A 176 -0.80 30.61 1.32
N ALA A 177 -1.93 30.27 0.72
CA ALA A 177 -3.12 31.14 0.66
C ALA A 177 -3.91 31.20 1.97
N ASN A 178 -3.87 30.14 2.80
CA ASN A 178 -4.75 29.98 3.97
C ASN A 178 -3.97 29.66 5.25
N LYS A 179 -2.72 30.15 5.36
CA LYS A 179 -1.78 29.78 6.42
C LYS A 179 -2.35 29.99 7.84
N GLU A 180 -3.22 30.99 8.02
CA GLU A 180 -3.81 31.33 9.32
C GLU A 180 -4.98 30.42 9.74
N THR A 181 -5.64 29.74 8.79
CA THR A 181 -6.81 28.89 9.05
C THR A 181 -6.50 27.40 8.97
N ILE A 182 -5.32 27.03 8.47
CA ILE A 182 -4.93 25.64 8.29
C ILE A 182 -4.43 25.03 9.60
N VAL A 183 -5.08 23.95 9.98
CA VAL A 183 -4.65 23.09 11.08
C VAL A 183 -3.52 22.19 10.58
N MET A 184 -2.32 22.43 11.09
CA MET A 184 -1.15 21.58 10.81
C MET A 184 -1.30 20.24 11.53
N LYS A 185 -0.77 19.17 10.93
CA LYS A 185 -0.75 17.81 11.51
C LYS A 185 0.27 17.66 12.65
N ASP A 186 0.44 18.72 13.44
CA ASP A 186 1.44 18.79 14.49
C ASP A 186 0.89 18.26 15.81
N ASN A 187 -0.45 18.22 15.93
CA ASN A 187 -1.18 17.68 17.07
C ASN A 187 -2.05 16.51 16.63
N LEU A 188 -1.94 15.39 17.37
CA LEU A 188 -2.66 14.15 17.10
C LEU A 188 -4.18 14.32 17.25
N SER A 189 -4.62 15.21 18.14
CA SER A 189 -6.06 15.45 18.41
C SER A 189 -6.86 15.90 17.19
N TYR A 190 -6.21 16.51 16.19
CA TYR A 190 -6.86 16.91 14.94
C TYR A 190 -6.98 15.79 13.93
N MET A 191 -6.29 14.67 14.15
CA MET A 191 -6.23 13.55 13.22
C MET A 191 -7.09 12.35 13.64
N ILE A 192 -7.53 12.30 14.89
CA ILE A 192 -8.28 11.18 15.45
C ILE A 192 -9.49 11.66 16.23
N ALA A 193 -10.57 10.88 16.19
CA ALA A 193 -11.80 11.20 16.90
C ALA A 193 -11.64 11.09 18.43
N SER A 194 -12.39 11.92 19.17
CA SER A 194 -12.36 11.98 20.63
C SER A 194 -12.63 10.66 21.36
N PRO A 195 -13.44 9.68 20.85
CA PRO A 195 -13.62 8.39 21.53
C PRO A 195 -12.32 7.57 21.66
N ILE A 196 -11.27 7.90 20.91
CA ILE A 196 -9.97 7.24 20.98
C ILE A 196 -9.21 7.68 22.25
N ASN A 197 -9.60 8.78 22.90
CA ASN A 197 -8.95 9.28 24.11
C ASN A 197 -8.99 8.29 25.30
N ARG A 198 -9.85 7.27 25.26
CA ARG A 198 -9.88 6.15 26.22
C ARG A 198 -8.59 5.32 26.25
N PHE A 199 -7.80 5.34 25.17
CA PHE A 199 -6.50 4.66 25.12
C PHE A 199 -5.39 5.63 25.58
N PHE A 200 -5.34 6.82 25.00
CA PHE A 200 -4.34 7.84 25.31
C PHE A 200 -4.94 9.21 25.06
N ASN A 201 -4.56 10.22 25.84
CA ASN A 201 -5.06 11.57 25.65
C ASN A 201 -4.38 12.22 24.42
N SER A 202 -5.09 12.35 23.30
CA SER A 202 -4.52 12.84 22.04
C SER A 202 -3.93 14.25 22.09
N SER A 203 -4.35 15.09 23.03
CA SER A 203 -3.77 16.43 23.21
C SER A 203 -2.40 16.43 23.88
N GLU A 204 -2.00 15.31 24.51
CA GLU A 204 -0.69 15.13 25.14
C GLU A 204 0.38 14.63 24.16
N TYR A 205 0.14 14.73 22.86
CA TYR A 205 1.02 14.18 21.82
C TYR A 205 1.51 15.25 20.86
N ARG A 206 2.78 15.12 20.47
CA ARG A 206 3.41 15.95 19.44
C ARG A 206 4.13 15.09 18.42
N VAL A 207 4.30 15.60 17.22
CA VAL A 207 5.18 15.00 16.22
C VAL A 207 6.61 14.96 16.75
N TRP A 208 7.23 13.79 16.71
CA TRP A 208 8.62 13.60 17.10
C TRP A 208 9.54 14.17 16.01
N LYS A 209 10.30 15.20 16.35
CA LYS A 209 11.35 15.76 15.49
C LYS A 209 12.57 14.83 15.57
N ASN A 210 12.73 13.96 14.57
CA ASN A 210 13.60 12.79 14.61
C ASN A 210 14.48 12.69 13.36
N ASN A 211 15.17 13.79 13.05
CA ASN A 211 16.20 13.82 12.02
C ASN A 211 17.57 13.55 12.67
N PHE A 212 18.16 12.40 12.33
CA PHE A 212 19.46 11.93 12.82
C PHE A 212 20.58 12.19 11.82
N GLY A 213 20.31 12.99 10.78
CA GLY A 213 21.28 13.34 9.74
C GLY A 213 22.55 14.02 10.26
N ASP A 214 22.54 14.58 11.47
CA ASP A 214 23.74 15.18 12.09
C ASP A 214 24.23 14.40 13.34
N ASP A 215 23.55 13.33 13.72
CA ASP A 215 23.94 12.50 14.88
C ASP A 215 25.04 11.51 14.48
N LEU A 216 26.29 11.87 14.78
CA LEU A 216 27.47 11.05 14.50
C LEU A 216 27.41 9.66 15.15
N LEU A 217 26.77 9.52 16.32
CA LEU A 217 26.65 8.24 17.00
C LEU A 217 25.71 7.31 16.23
N MET A 218 24.61 7.85 15.70
CA MET A 218 23.62 7.08 14.94
C MET A 218 24.13 6.59 13.59
N LYS A 219 25.14 7.28 13.04
CA LYS A 219 25.80 6.91 11.77
C LYS A 219 26.91 5.89 11.92
N LYS A 220 27.38 5.65 13.15
CA LYS A 220 28.50 4.75 13.40
C LYS A 220 28.12 3.30 13.10
N THR A 221 28.96 2.60 12.32
CA THR A 221 28.76 1.19 11.94
C THR A 221 29.45 0.20 12.87
N ASP A 222 30.50 0.66 13.56
CA ASP A 222 31.35 -0.08 14.48
C ASP A 222 31.02 0.29 15.94
N LEU A 223 29.73 0.29 16.28
CA LEU A 223 29.27 0.51 17.65
C LEU A 223 29.88 -0.54 18.60
N ASN A 224 30.27 -0.12 19.80
CA ASN A 224 30.54 -1.01 20.91
C ASN A 224 29.28 -1.20 21.80
N ALA A 225 29.32 -2.14 22.75
CA ALA A 225 28.16 -2.49 23.57
C ALA A 225 27.64 -1.32 24.44
N VAL A 226 28.53 -0.43 24.89
CA VAL A 226 28.18 0.74 25.70
C VAL A 226 27.48 1.79 24.84
N GLU A 227 28.01 2.07 23.65
CA GLU A 227 27.42 2.99 22.68
C GLU A 227 26.04 2.50 22.23
N ALA A 228 25.92 1.21 21.90
CA ALA A 228 24.66 0.55 21.58
C ALA A 228 23.62 0.69 22.69
N SER A 229 24.02 0.44 23.94
CA SER A 229 23.14 0.59 25.10
C SER A 229 22.73 2.05 25.31
N ARG A 230 23.63 3.00 25.07
CA ARG A 230 23.32 4.43 25.16
C ARG A 230 22.25 4.83 24.13
N ILE A 231 22.40 4.42 22.88
CA ILE A 231 21.41 4.68 21.82
C ILE A 231 20.03 4.14 22.24
N VAL A 232 19.97 2.88 22.65
CA VAL A 232 18.70 2.25 23.04
C VAL A 232 18.08 2.99 24.23
N ASN A 233 18.85 3.28 25.27
CA ASN A 233 18.34 3.94 26.48
C ASN A 233 17.96 5.40 26.27
N GLU A 234 18.55 6.09 25.28
CA GLU A 234 18.22 7.48 24.99
C GLU A 234 16.95 7.63 24.12
N TYR A 235 16.77 6.74 23.15
CA TYR A 235 15.74 6.90 22.12
C TYR A 235 14.53 6.00 22.31
N ALA A 236 14.71 4.76 22.78
CA ALA A 236 13.60 3.84 22.95
C ALA A 236 12.55 4.32 23.96
N PRO A 237 12.90 4.86 25.15
CA PRO A 237 11.90 5.34 26.10
C PRO A 237 10.90 6.32 25.50
N LYS A 238 11.36 7.24 24.64
CA LYS A 238 10.53 8.28 24.00
C LYS A 238 9.40 7.69 23.13
N LEU A 239 9.54 6.44 22.70
CA LEU A 239 8.60 5.74 21.82
C LEU A 239 7.62 4.82 22.58
N VAL A 240 7.77 4.69 23.90
CA VAL A 240 6.75 4.04 24.73
C VAL A 240 5.47 4.85 24.63
N GLU A 241 4.36 4.17 24.29
CA GLU A 241 3.06 4.81 24.05
C GLU A 241 3.04 5.78 22.86
N SER A 242 3.91 5.58 21.86
CA SER A 242 3.86 6.35 20.62
C SER A 242 2.67 5.97 19.73
N VAL A 243 2.23 6.92 18.92
CA VAL A 243 1.13 6.76 17.97
C VAL A 243 1.61 7.06 16.55
N VAL A 244 1.18 6.26 15.58
CA VAL A 244 1.36 6.54 14.15
C VAL A 244 0.04 6.40 13.43
N ILE A 245 -0.12 7.12 12.33
CA ILE A 245 -1.28 6.99 11.45
C ILE A 245 -0.80 6.46 10.10
N LEU A 246 -1.35 5.32 9.72
CA LEU A 246 -1.06 4.61 8.48
C LEU A 246 -2.37 4.45 7.72
N GLU A 247 -2.45 5.06 6.53
CA GLU A 247 -3.71 5.27 5.81
C GLU A 247 -4.75 5.99 6.69
N ASN A 248 -5.87 5.33 6.99
CA ASN A 248 -6.95 5.82 7.85
C ASN A 248 -7.00 5.09 9.20
N HIS A 249 -5.89 4.52 9.64
CA HIS A 249 -5.80 3.75 10.88
C HIS A 249 -4.70 4.29 11.79
N TRP A 250 -5.05 4.51 13.06
CA TRP A 250 -4.06 4.82 14.09
C TRP A 250 -3.52 3.52 14.68
N PHE A 251 -2.24 3.53 15.04
CA PHE A 251 -1.56 2.46 15.73
C PHE A 251 -0.89 3.05 16.96
N PHE A 252 -1.22 2.52 18.12
CA PHE A 252 -0.71 2.93 19.42
C PHE A 252 0.09 1.79 20.03
N MET A 253 1.38 2.03 20.27
CA MET A 253 2.32 1.00 20.68
C MET A 253 2.55 1.04 22.19
N THR A 254 2.15 -0.01 22.90
CA THR A 254 2.29 -0.10 24.37
C THR A 254 3.52 -0.88 24.80
N SER A 255 4.03 -1.78 23.96
CA SER A 255 5.33 -2.43 24.19
C SER A 255 6.02 -2.77 22.88
N PHE A 256 7.34 -2.88 22.93
CA PHE A 256 8.15 -3.25 21.76
C PHE A 256 9.49 -3.86 22.16
N SER A 257 10.19 -4.46 21.19
CA SER A 257 11.57 -4.94 21.33
C SER A 257 12.50 -4.15 20.41
N CYS A 258 13.65 -3.73 20.92
CA CYS A 258 14.69 -3.04 20.16
C CYS A 258 15.73 -4.02 19.60
N PHE A 259 16.19 -3.74 18.40
CA PHE A 259 17.25 -4.48 17.72
C PHE A 259 18.23 -3.49 17.09
N ILE A 260 19.52 -3.82 17.14
CA ILE A 260 20.57 -3.03 16.47
C ILE A 260 21.11 -3.84 15.30
N HIS A 261 20.95 -3.32 14.09
CA HIS A 261 21.43 -3.97 12.87
C HIS A 261 22.89 -3.65 12.56
N ASN A 262 23.41 -4.30 11.53
CA ASN A 262 24.73 -4.07 10.93
C ASN A 262 25.95 -4.58 11.73
N ASN A 263 25.82 -4.90 13.01
CA ASN A 263 26.89 -5.52 13.80
C ASN A 263 26.40 -6.67 14.70
N GLN A 264 26.64 -7.92 14.27
CA GLN A 264 26.26 -9.13 15.03
C GLN A 264 26.98 -9.27 16.37
N GLN A 265 28.15 -8.64 16.53
CA GLN A 265 28.86 -8.63 17.81
C GLN A 265 28.15 -7.78 18.87
N ILE A 266 27.24 -6.90 18.44
CA ILE A 266 26.43 -6.04 19.31
C ILE A 266 25.04 -6.61 19.53
N ASP A 267 24.45 -7.17 18.48
CA ASP A 267 23.13 -7.77 18.57
C ASP A 267 22.94 -8.90 17.55
N ASP A 268 23.32 -10.10 17.95
CA ASP A 268 23.11 -11.31 17.16
C ASP A 268 21.62 -11.69 17.03
N CYS A 269 20.72 -11.05 17.78
CA CYS A 269 19.26 -11.26 17.67
C CYS A 269 18.62 -10.46 16.53
N ALA A 270 19.29 -9.42 16.02
CA ALA A 270 18.82 -8.68 14.86
C ALA A 270 18.83 -9.57 13.60
N ASP A 271 17.89 -9.33 12.68
CA ASP A 271 17.87 -9.99 11.38
C ASP A 271 19.12 -9.60 10.56
N LEU A 272 19.66 -10.55 9.79
CA LEU A 272 20.86 -10.38 8.96
C LEU A 272 20.60 -9.57 7.68
N SER A 273 19.36 -9.16 7.45
CA SER A 273 19.03 -8.26 6.36
C SER A 273 19.91 -7.01 6.45
N LYS A 274 20.60 -6.69 5.34
CA LYS A 274 21.35 -5.43 5.16
C LYS A 274 20.36 -4.28 5.13
N ILE A 275 19.89 -3.85 6.28
CA ILE A 275 19.03 -2.68 6.42
C ILE A 275 19.96 -1.46 6.38
N GLY A 276 19.75 -0.61 5.36
CA GLY A 276 20.47 0.65 5.26
C GLY A 276 20.10 1.61 6.38
N HIS A 277 21.05 2.47 6.74
CA HIS A 277 20.86 3.56 7.70
C HIS A 277 19.61 4.39 7.35
N GLN A 278 18.84 4.79 8.37
CA GLN A 278 17.66 5.65 8.22
C GLN A 278 17.90 7.01 8.91
N ASP A 279 18.10 8.06 8.12
CA ASP A 279 18.31 9.42 8.67
C ASP A 279 17.05 9.97 9.36
N ILE A 280 15.87 9.56 8.88
CA ILE A 280 14.56 9.97 9.41
C ILE A 280 13.87 8.72 9.93
N THR A 281 13.19 8.80 11.07
CA THR A 281 12.44 7.64 11.54
C THR A 281 11.28 7.33 10.62
N VAL A 282 11.13 6.06 10.27
CA VAL A 282 9.99 5.58 9.49
C VAL A 282 9.28 4.49 10.27
N ALA A 283 7.97 4.62 10.39
CA ALA A 283 7.07 3.60 10.90
C ALA A 283 6.33 2.92 9.75
N PHE A 284 6.18 1.60 9.79
CA PHE A 284 5.51 0.86 8.74
C PHE A 284 4.96 -0.49 9.21
N ILE A 285 4.02 -1.04 8.45
CA ILE A 285 3.56 -2.42 8.61
C ILE A 285 4.32 -3.32 7.63
N ARG A 286 5.15 -4.22 8.14
CA ARG A 286 5.90 -5.19 7.35
C ARG A 286 5.10 -6.47 7.18
N ARG A 287 4.78 -6.84 5.94
CA ARG A 287 4.28 -8.19 5.62
C ARG A 287 5.45 -9.17 5.59
N LYS A 288 5.30 -10.29 6.30
CA LYS A 288 6.20 -11.45 6.22
C LYS A 288 5.38 -12.68 5.91
N THR A 289 5.89 -13.53 5.03
CA THR A 289 5.25 -14.79 4.65
C THR A 289 6.08 -15.95 5.17
N ARG A 290 5.48 -16.84 5.95
CA ARG A 290 6.11 -18.07 6.44
C ARG A 290 5.16 -19.24 6.30
N LEU A 291 5.62 -20.31 5.65
CA LEU A 291 4.82 -21.52 5.39
C LEU A 291 3.45 -21.21 4.75
N GLY A 292 3.45 -20.28 3.78
CA GLY A 292 2.24 -19.86 3.07
C GLY A 292 1.26 -19.00 3.88
N LYS A 293 1.61 -18.60 5.11
CA LYS A 293 0.81 -17.70 5.94
C LYS A 293 1.49 -16.35 6.08
N ASP A 294 0.72 -15.30 5.84
CA ASP A 294 1.16 -13.94 6.06
C ASP A 294 0.97 -13.54 7.52
N PHE A 295 1.92 -12.78 8.03
CA PHE A 295 1.85 -12.08 9.30
C PHE A 295 2.42 -10.68 9.12
N PHE A 296 1.91 -9.75 9.93
CA PHE A 296 2.16 -8.33 9.76
C PHE A 296 2.80 -7.78 11.03
N GLU A 297 3.89 -7.06 10.90
CA GLU A 297 4.66 -6.52 12.03
C GLU A 297 4.64 -4.99 11.97
N LEU A 298 4.30 -4.34 13.09
CA LEU A 298 4.50 -2.89 13.24
C LEU A 298 5.96 -2.62 13.57
N THR A 299 6.65 -1.89 12.70
CA THR A 299 8.09 -1.65 12.79
C THR A 299 8.42 -0.18 12.66
N TYR A 300 9.22 0.35 13.59
CA TYR A 300 9.84 1.67 13.46
C TYR A 300 11.33 1.48 13.20
N ARG A 301 11.92 2.30 12.33
CA ARG A 301 13.35 2.27 12.04
C ARG A 301 13.94 3.66 12.03
N PHE A 302 15.12 3.80 12.64
CA PHE A 302 15.92 5.03 12.67
C PHE A 302 17.39 4.67 12.92
N GLY A 303 18.30 5.32 12.23
CA GLY A 303 19.71 4.91 12.21
C GLY A 303 19.86 3.44 11.82
N TYR A 304 20.53 2.66 12.67
CA TYR A 304 20.62 1.19 12.59
C TYR A 304 19.68 0.46 13.57
N VAL A 305 18.77 1.18 14.22
CA VAL A 305 17.84 0.64 15.22
C VAL A 305 16.54 0.22 14.55
N GLU A 306 16.08 -0.99 14.85
CA GLU A 306 14.74 -1.46 14.58
C GLU A 306 13.96 -1.61 15.89
N ILE A 307 12.77 -1.03 15.93
CA ILE A 307 11.79 -1.24 17.00
C ILE A 307 10.65 -2.05 16.43
N LEU A 308 10.41 -3.21 17.04
CA LEU A 308 9.32 -4.12 16.67
C LEU A 308 8.23 -4.04 17.73
N GLY A 309 7.04 -3.55 17.35
CA GLY A 309 5.87 -3.51 18.21
C GLY A 309 5.47 -4.93 18.66
N THR A 310 5.34 -5.12 19.97
CA THR A 310 4.96 -6.40 20.59
C THR A 310 3.64 -6.33 21.36
N SER A 311 3.13 -5.13 21.63
CA SER A 311 1.75 -4.93 22.03
C SER A 311 1.27 -3.54 21.66
N GLY A 312 -0.04 -3.40 21.57
CA GLY A 312 -0.67 -2.14 21.34
C GLY A 312 -2.12 -2.29 20.93
N PHE A 313 -2.63 -1.19 20.39
CA PHE A 313 -3.97 -1.07 19.86
C PHE A 313 -3.86 -0.44 18.48
N PHE A 314 -4.77 -0.81 17.58
CA PHE A 314 -4.98 -0.04 16.36
C PHE A 314 -6.48 0.13 16.12
N GLY A 315 -6.86 1.11 15.33
CA GLY A 315 -8.26 1.36 15.04
C GLY A 315 -8.42 2.37 13.92
N SER A 316 -9.66 2.60 13.51
CA SER A 316 -9.97 3.65 12.53
C SER A 316 -9.83 5.03 13.16
N VAL A 317 -9.40 6.01 12.37
CA VAL A 317 -9.26 7.41 12.83
C VAL A 317 -10.58 8.05 13.26
N ASP A 318 -11.71 7.55 12.79
CA ASP A 318 -13.06 7.97 13.19
C ASP A 318 -13.53 7.36 14.53
N GLY A 319 -12.75 6.43 15.10
CA GLY A 319 -13.05 5.77 16.37
C GLY A 319 -14.13 4.68 16.30
N THR A 320 -14.62 4.32 15.11
CA THR A 320 -15.68 3.31 14.92
C THR A 320 -15.23 1.90 15.27
N PHE A 321 -13.95 1.55 15.06
CA PHE A 321 -13.40 0.27 15.48
C PHE A 321 -12.03 0.42 16.15
N PHE A 322 -11.69 -0.57 16.98
CA PHE A 322 -10.32 -0.81 17.41
C PHE A 322 -10.08 -2.31 17.60
N SER A 323 -8.82 -2.73 17.56
CA SER A 323 -8.38 -4.06 17.95
C SER A 323 -7.05 -4.02 18.72
N PRO A 324 -6.98 -4.64 19.91
CA PRO A 324 -5.72 -4.85 20.61
C PRO A 324 -4.93 -6.00 19.99
N PHE A 325 -3.61 -5.89 20.03
CA PHE A 325 -2.69 -6.97 19.62
C PHE A 325 -1.63 -7.23 20.70
N LEU A 326 -1.24 -8.51 20.84
CA LEU A 326 -0.18 -8.98 21.73
C LEU A 326 0.68 -10.03 21.00
N GLY A 327 1.98 -9.78 20.95
CA GLY A 327 2.96 -10.49 20.11
C GLY A 327 3.43 -9.61 18.95
N SER A 328 4.44 -10.07 18.21
CA SER A 328 5.00 -9.33 17.07
C SER A 328 4.06 -9.21 15.87
N SER A 329 3.13 -10.16 15.72
CA SER A 329 2.15 -10.13 14.63
C SER A 329 0.90 -9.35 15.04
N VAL A 330 0.63 -8.27 14.30
CA VAL A 330 -0.66 -7.58 14.30
C VAL A 330 -1.66 -8.39 13.47
N GLN A 331 -2.81 -8.69 14.07
CA GLN A 331 -3.90 -9.46 13.46
C GLN A 331 -5.11 -8.55 13.22
N GLU A 332 -6.10 -9.04 12.46
CA GLU A 332 -7.35 -8.30 12.18
C GLU A 332 -7.10 -6.96 11.44
N LEU A 333 -5.98 -6.85 10.73
CA LEU A 333 -5.67 -5.64 9.96
C LEU A 333 -6.66 -5.47 8.79
N PRO A 334 -7.04 -4.22 8.46
CA PRO A 334 -7.90 -3.90 7.32
C PRO A 334 -7.30 -4.34 5.98
N ASP A 335 -8.17 -4.64 5.01
CA ASP A 335 -7.77 -5.05 3.65
C ASP A 335 -6.90 -4.01 2.94
N THR A 336 -7.11 -2.73 3.26
CA THR A 336 -6.28 -1.63 2.73
C THR A 336 -4.81 -1.76 3.11
N ILE A 337 -4.50 -2.46 4.20
CA ILE A 337 -3.13 -2.74 4.65
C ILE A 337 -2.68 -4.14 4.20
N THR A 338 -3.53 -5.16 4.33
CA THR A 338 -3.13 -6.56 4.11
C THR A 338 -2.98 -6.92 2.62
N THR A 339 -3.77 -6.31 1.75
CA THR A 339 -3.74 -6.56 0.30
C THR A 339 -2.84 -5.61 -0.48
N SER A 340 -2.33 -4.57 0.19
CA SER A 340 -1.42 -3.60 -0.44
C SER A 340 -0.13 -4.28 -0.91
N LEU A 341 0.20 -4.07 -2.19
CA LEU A 341 1.48 -4.47 -2.77
C LEU A 341 2.65 -3.62 -2.26
N ARG A 342 2.36 -2.43 -1.71
CA ARG A 342 3.35 -1.52 -1.14
C ARG A 342 3.31 -1.57 0.38
N THR A 343 4.49 -1.51 0.97
CA THR A 343 4.64 -1.30 2.42
C THR A 343 3.99 0.03 2.80
N VAL A 344 2.92 -0.02 3.60
CA VAL A 344 2.27 1.16 4.15
C VAL A 344 3.20 1.75 5.21
N SER A 345 3.62 3.01 5.03
CA SER A 345 4.60 3.67 5.89
C SER A 345 4.28 5.14 6.14
N THR A 346 4.85 5.69 7.21
CA THR A 346 4.80 7.11 7.57
C THR A 346 6.11 7.53 8.23
N ASN A 347 6.51 8.78 8.03
CA ASN A 347 7.59 9.44 8.78
C ASN A 347 7.06 10.31 9.94
N VAL A 348 5.73 10.38 10.11
CA VAL A 348 5.10 11.14 11.18
C VAL A 348 4.80 10.20 12.35
N ILE A 349 5.59 10.36 13.42
CA ILE A 349 5.45 9.58 14.66
C ILE A 349 5.09 10.55 15.77
N PHE A 350 3.99 10.28 16.46
CA PHE A 350 3.57 11.06 17.61
C PHE A 350 4.10 10.43 18.88
N ILE A 351 4.77 11.22 19.70
CA ILE A 351 5.25 10.83 21.03
C ILE A 351 4.54 11.68 22.09
N ALA A 352 4.43 11.13 23.29
CA ALA A 352 3.91 11.87 24.42
C ALA A 352 4.79 13.10 24.73
N LEU A 353 4.17 14.19 25.16
CA LEU A 353 4.86 15.40 25.61
C LEU A 353 5.78 15.10 26.80
N GLU A 354 5.29 14.27 27.72
CA GLU A 354 6.01 13.77 28.88
C GLU A 354 6.34 12.29 28.72
N GLN A 355 7.53 11.90 29.17
CA GLN A 355 7.97 10.50 29.14
C GLN A 355 7.01 9.65 29.99
N LYS A 356 6.30 8.72 29.34
CA LYS A 356 5.42 7.77 30.04
C LYS A 356 6.26 6.76 30.83
N GLU A 357 5.76 6.34 31.98
CA GLU A 357 6.42 5.33 32.81
C GLU A 357 6.52 3.99 32.08
N TYR A 358 7.68 3.34 32.19
CA TYR A 358 7.96 2.09 31.51
C TYR A 358 8.77 1.12 32.36
N ILE A 359 8.73 -0.14 31.96
CA ILE A 359 9.49 -1.24 32.54
C ILE A 359 10.32 -1.88 31.41
N CYS A 360 11.58 -2.19 31.70
CA CYS A 360 12.44 -2.94 30.79
C CYS A 360 12.43 -4.42 31.15
N LYS A 361 12.21 -5.28 30.16
CA LYS A 361 12.29 -6.75 30.26
C LYS A 361 13.04 -7.30 29.06
N ASN A 362 13.22 -8.62 29.00
CA ASN A 362 13.73 -9.27 27.80
C ASN A 362 12.82 -9.01 26.60
N ARG A 363 13.46 -9.05 25.43
CA ARG A 363 12.78 -9.02 24.14
C ARG A 363 11.86 -10.22 23.98
N ILE A 364 10.81 -10.06 23.19
CA ILE A 364 9.94 -11.17 22.79
C ILE A 364 10.49 -11.75 21.49
N ILE A 365 11.23 -12.84 21.59
CA ILE A 365 11.83 -13.55 20.44
C ILE A 365 11.56 -15.06 20.55
N ASN A 366 11.98 -15.83 19.54
CA ASN A 366 11.94 -17.30 19.57
C ASN A 366 13.34 -17.93 19.51
N GLN A 367 14.40 -17.11 19.54
CA GLN A 367 15.80 -17.51 19.42
C GLN A 367 16.59 -17.16 20.68
N TYR A 368 16.09 -17.57 21.85
CA TYR A 368 16.72 -17.27 23.15
C TYR A 368 18.07 -17.96 23.39
N TYR A 369 18.50 -18.85 22.49
CA TYR A 369 19.85 -19.41 22.50
C TYR A 369 20.93 -18.42 22.02
N LYS A 370 20.53 -17.24 21.52
CA LYS A 370 21.42 -16.19 21.04
C LYS A 370 22.02 -15.39 22.20
N LEU A 371 23.26 -14.92 22.03
CA LEU A 371 24.05 -14.31 23.09
C LEU A 371 23.38 -13.07 23.68
N HIS A 372 22.78 -12.24 22.83
CA HIS A 372 22.18 -10.97 23.22
C HIS A 372 20.70 -11.09 23.59
N ALA A 373 20.13 -12.31 23.62
CA ALA A 373 18.74 -12.54 23.99
C ALA A 373 18.43 -12.10 25.44
N LYS A 374 19.46 -12.12 26.32
CA LYS A 374 19.37 -11.68 27.71
C LYS A 374 19.26 -10.15 27.89
N ASN A 375 19.53 -9.36 26.85
CA ASN A 375 19.45 -7.90 26.96
C ASN A 375 18.01 -7.46 27.29
N ASN A 376 17.87 -6.57 28.26
CA ASN A 376 16.59 -5.97 28.67
C ASN A 376 16.17 -4.84 27.72
N TRP A 377 16.11 -5.15 26.42
CA TRP A 377 15.74 -4.24 25.34
C TRP A 377 14.28 -4.43 24.89
N GLY A 378 13.44 -5.00 25.74
CA GLY A 378 12.00 -4.96 25.62
C GLY A 378 11.44 -3.86 26.52
N PHE A 379 10.73 -2.89 25.94
CA PHE A 379 10.13 -1.76 26.66
C PHE A 379 8.63 -1.95 26.74
N TYR A 380 8.06 -1.75 27.92
CA TYR A 380 6.65 -1.98 28.23
C TYR A 380 6.12 -0.78 28.99
N SER A 381 5.00 -0.22 28.54
CA SER A 381 4.29 0.79 29.31
C SER A 381 3.84 0.20 30.65
N LYS A 382 4.18 0.90 31.73
CA LYS A 382 3.86 0.46 33.08
C LYS A 382 2.36 0.41 33.32
N ARG A 383 1.60 1.43 32.88
CA ARG A 383 0.15 1.45 33.06
C ARG A 383 -0.57 0.31 32.35
N TYR A 384 -0.08 -0.15 31.20
CA TYR A 384 -0.67 -1.29 30.48
C TYR A 384 -0.22 -2.62 31.07
N GLU A 385 1.05 -2.71 31.49
CA GLU A 385 1.57 -3.87 32.21
C GLU A 385 0.81 -4.12 33.52
N ASP A 386 0.63 -3.09 34.35
CA ASP A 386 -0.11 -3.16 35.63
C ASP A 386 -1.56 -3.60 35.40
N ASN A 387 -2.10 -3.27 34.24
CA ASN A 387 -3.40 -3.68 33.76
C ASN A 387 -3.42 -5.09 33.14
N SER A 388 -2.33 -5.86 33.24
CA SER A 388 -2.18 -7.20 32.62
C SER A 388 -2.36 -7.20 31.10
N PHE A 389 -2.01 -6.09 30.44
CA PHE A 389 -1.95 -5.96 28.98
C PHE A 389 -0.50 -5.92 28.51
N SER A 390 0.13 -7.09 28.52
CA SER A 390 1.50 -7.29 28.04
C SER A 390 1.63 -8.64 27.34
N PRO A 391 2.54 -8.79 26.36
CA PRO A 391 2.73 -10.06 25.70
C PRO A 391 3.34 -11.07 26.67
N ALA A 392 2.83 -12.31 26.67
CA ALA A 392 3.39 -13.40 27.45
C ALA A 392 4.86 -13.62 27.05
N ASN A 393 5.75 -13.57 28.05
CA ASN A 393 7.18 -13.66 27.82
C ASN A 393 7.64 -15.14 27.92
N PRO A 394 8.25 -15.71 26.86
CA PRO A 394 8.65 -17.12 26.81
C PRO A 394 9.60 -17.60 27.90
N ILE A 395 10.42 -16.71 28.47
CA ILE A 395 11.40 -17.06 29.51
C ILE A 395 10.92 -16.76 30.93
N SER A 396 9.73 -16.19 31.08
CA SER A 396 9.06 -16.00 32.38
C SER A 396 7.63 -16.53 32.36
N PHE A 397 7.33 -17.47 31.47
CA PHE A 397 5.99 -18.00 31.28
C PHE A 397 5.65 -19.03 32.36
N LYS A 398 4.59 -18.76 33.13
CA LYS A 398 4.04 -19.68 34.13
C LYS A 398 2.68 -20.18 33.67
N SER A 399 2.49 -21.49 33.77
CA SER A 399 1.28 -22.19 33.32
C SER A 399 0.86 -23.23 34.33
N ARG A 400 -0.44 -23.57 34.34
CA ARG A 400 -0.95 -24.74 35.08
C ARG A 400 -0.38 -26.06 34.54
N HIS A 401 -0.10 -26.11 33.24
CA HIS A 401 0.56 -27.25 32.61
C HIS A 401 2.05 -27.20 32.89
N ILE A 402 2.56 -28.17 33.66
CA ILE A 402 3.93 -28.12 34.18
C ILE A 402 4.99 -28.06 33.08
N MET A 403 4.80 -28.79 31.98
CA MET A 403 5.78 -28.81 30.89
C MET A 403 5.97 -27.46 30.23
N HIS A 404 4.98 -26.55 30.28
CA HIS A 404 5.17 -25.20 29.76
C HIS A 404 6.08 -24.38 30.68
N SER A 405 5.86 -24.46 32.00
CA SER A 405 6.71 -23.77 32.99
C SER A 405 8.14 -24.35 32.97
N ALA A 406 8.28 -25.66 32.84
CA ALA A 406 9.56 -26.34 32.65
C ALA A 406 10.27 -25.93 31.36
N ALA A 407 9.55 -25.86 30.23
CA ALA A 407 10.11 -25.37 28.97
C ALA A 407 10.60 -23.91 29.09
N SER A 408 9.82 -23.04 29.74
CA SER A 408 10.22 -21.66 30.03
C SER A 408 11.52 -21.62 30.84
N LEU A 409 11.64 -22.44 31.89
CA LEU A 409 12.86 -22.51 32.71
C LEU A 409 14.07 -22.99 31.90
N VAL A 410 13.92 -24.06 31.10
CA VAL A 410 15.01 -24.55 30.23
C VAL A 410 15.50 -23.42 29.33
N ILE A 411 14.60 -22.77 28.60
CA ILE A 411 14.98 -21.69 27.67
C ILE A 411 15.60 -20.50 28.42
N LYS A 412 15.03 -20.12 29.57
CA LYS A 412 15.58 -19.07 30.45
C LYS A 412 17.02 -19.39 30.85
N SER A 413 17.28 -20.64 31.24
CA SER A 413 18.62 -21.05 31.66
C SER A 413 19.65 -20.97 30.54
N PHE A 414 19.29 -21.32 29.31
CA PHE A 414 20.20 -21.14 28.16
C PHE A 414 20.37 -19.67 27.76
N ALA A 415 19.32 -18.84 27.89
CA ALA A 415 19.40 -17.41 27.56
C ALA A 415 20.32 -16.64 28.50
N TYR A 416 20.22 -16.92 29.81
CA TYR A 416 21.02 -16.26 30.84
C TYR A 416 22.34 -16.96 31.13
N GLN A 417 22.51 -18.20 30.67
CA GLN A 417 23.58 -19.12 31.10
C GLN A 417 23.63 -19.26 32.63
N GLU A 418 22.45 -19.33 33.23
CA GLU A 418 22.26 -19.36 34.68
C GLU A 418 21.11 -20.31 35.04
N ILE A 419 21.26 -21.05 36.13
CA ILE A 419 20.23 -21.97 36.62
C ILE A 419 19.51 -21.32 37.80
N GLN A 420 18.22 -21.05 37.62
CA GLN A 420 17.35 -20.51 38.67
C GLN A 420 16.99 -21.62 39.66
N GLN A 421 17.80 -21.78 40.71
CA GLN A 421 17.73 -22.93 41.63
C GLN A 421 16.36 -23.07 42.30
N GLU A 422 15.73 -21.97 42.72
CA GLU A 422 14.40 -21.99 43.34
C GLU A 422 13.33 -22.54 42.39
N GLU A 423 13.29 -22.04 41.14
CA GLU A 423 12.36 -22.54 40.13
C GLU A 423 12.64 -24.01 39.78
N MET A 424 13.92 -24.38 39.68
CA MET A 424 14.36 -25.75 39.40
C MET A 424 13.91 -26.72 40.51
N ASN A 425 14.10 -26.37 41.77
CA ASN A 425 13.70 -27.18 42.93
C ASN A 425 12.20 -27.45 42.97
N VAL A 426 11.39 -26.52 42.46
CA VAL A 426 9.93 -26.68 42.40
C VAL A 426 9.48 -27.50 41.18
N LEU A 427 10.11 -27.31 40.02
CA LEU A 427 9.67 -27.90 38.76
C LEU A 427 10.24 -29.30 38.53
N LEU A 428 11.51 -29.54 38.86
CA LEU A 428 12.19 -30.80 38.57
C LEU A 428 11.48 -32.02 39.20
N PRO A 429 11.14 -32.05 40.51
CA PRO A 429 10.51 -33.24 41.10
C PRO A 429 9.17 -33.58 40.44
N LYS A 430 8.40 -32.54 40.12
CA LYS A 430 7.08 -32.69 39.49
C LYS A 430 7.18 -33.16 38.04
N VAL A 431 8.24 -32.79 37.30
CA VAL A 431 8.50 -33.29 35.95
C VAL A 431 9.03 -34.73 36.01
N LEU A 432 9.91 -35.05 36.97
CA LEU A 432 10.42 -36.41 37.17
C LEU A 432 9.33 -37.41 37.56
N ALA A 433 8.31 -36.97 38.29
CA ALA A 433 7.15 -37.78 38.64
C ALA A 433 6.21 -38.13 37.46
N GLN A 434 6.42 -37.53 36.28
CA GLN A 434 5.67 -37.91 35.08
C GLN A 434 6.27 -39.18 34.47
N ASP A 435 5.41 -40.15 34.15
CA ASP A 435 5.80 -41.40 33.49
C ASP A 435 6.26 -41.13 32.05
N ASP A 436 7.43 -41.65 31.68
CA ASP A 436 8.03 -41.47 30.37
C ASP A 436 7.15 -42.02 29.24
N SER A 437 6.37 -43.07 29.51
CA SER A 437 5.44 -43.65 28.53
C SER A 437 4.33 -42.68 28.11
N SER A 438 4.03 -41.70 28.96
CA SER A 438 3.00 -40.68 28.74
C SER A 438 3.52 -39.40 28.08
N LEU A 439 4.84 -39.24 27.96
CA LEU A 439 5.47 -38.02 27.47
C LEU A 439 5.60 -38.03 25.95
N ASN A 440 5.14 -36.96 25.32
CA ASN A 440 5.47 -36.72 23.91
C ASN A 440 6.99 -36.41 23.74
N PRO A 441 7.54 -36.51 22.51
CA PRO A 441 8.97 -36.32 22.27
C PRO A 441 9.55 -35.01 22.82
N VAL A 442 8.79 -33.91 22.75
CA VAL A 442 9.21 -32.59 23.24
C VAL A 442 9.23 -32.54 24.76
N SER A 443 8.30 -33.23 25.42
CA SER A 443 8.27 -33.33 26.88
C SER A 443 9.42 -34.18 27.42
N MET A 444 9.77 -35.27 26.72
CA MET A 444 10.99 -36.02 27.01
C MET A 444 12.24 -35.15 26.85
N LEU A 445 12.28 -34.31 25.81
CA LEU A 445 13.37 -33.37 25.56
C LEU A 445 13.49 -32.33 26.69
N ILE A 446 12.38 -31.77 27.15
CA ILE A 446 12.34 -30.85 28.31
C ILE A 446 12.86 -31.56 29.56
N LYS A 447 12.39 -32.77 29.84
CA LYS A 447 12.82 -33.60 30.99
C LYS A 447 14.33 -33.86 30.93
N LYS A 448 14.86 -34.27 29.77
CA LYS A 448 16.30 -34.45 29.50
C LYS A 448 17.10 -33.19 29.85
N TYR A 449 16.64 -32.03 29.39
CA TYR A 449 17.36 -30.77 29.66
C TYR A 449 17.28 -30.32 31.11
N LEU A 450 16.16 -30.54 31.81
CA LEU A 450 16.10 -30.24 33.24
C LEU A 450 17.07 -31.12 34.04
N VAL A 451 17.15 -32.42 33.75
CA VAL A 451 18.13 -33.32 34.40
C VAL A 451 19.56 -32.91 34.06
N PHE A 452 19.82 -32.53 32.81
CA PHE A 452 21.12 -32.00 32.41
C PHE A 452 21.49 -30.75 33.22
N LEU A 453 20.60 -29.78 33.32
CA LEU A 453 20.82 -28.55 34.08
C LEU A 453 21.01 -28.87 35.58
N ASP A 454 20.26 -29.82 36.13
CA ASP A 454 20.39 -30.28 37.51
C ASP A 454 21.80 -30.79 37.83
N GLN A 455 22.35 -31.64 36.95
CA GLN A 455 23.71 -32.17 37.08
C GLN A 455 24.79 -31.08 36.99
N HIS A 456 24.47 -29.93 36.40
CA HIS A 456 25.37 -28.80 36.19
C HIS A 456 25.08 -27.62 37.12
N ARG A 457 24.29 -27.80 38.19
CA ARG A 457 23.95 -26.73 39.15
C ARG A 457 25.15 -25.97 39.74
N ASN A 458 26.29 -26.64 39.85
CA ASN A 458 27.51 -26.11 40.46
C ASN A 458 28.60 -25.76 39.44
N SER A 459 28.34 -25.92 38.13
CA SER A 459 29.31 -25.62 37.07
C SER A 459 28.86 -24.43 36.23
N SER A 460 29.82 -23.62 35.81
CA SER A 460 29.56 -22.59 34.81
C SER A 460 29.27 -23.27 33.47
N PHE A 461 28.03 -23.15 32.98
CA PHE A 461 27.67 -23.68 31.67
C PHE A 461 28.20 -22.75 30.56
N SER A 462 28.90 -23.32 29.57
CA SER A 462 29.54 -22.56 28.49
C SER A 462 28.53 -21.83 27.59
N LEU A 463 28.90 -20.63 27.15
CA LEU A 463 28.05 -19.62 26.52
C LEU A 463 27.53 -19.94 25.11
N SER A 464 27.90 -21.08 24.52
CA SER A 464 27.45 -21.42 23.16
C SER A 464 26.95 -22.86 23.10
N PRO A 465 25.63 -23.08 23.10
CA PRO A 465 25.08 -24.42 22.91
C PRO A 465 25.54 -24.98 21.56
N PRO A 466 25.89 -26.28 21.49
CA PRO A 466 26.12 -26.98 20.22
C PRO A 466 24.97 -26.77 19.24
N LYS A 467 25.23 -27.00 17.94
CA LYS A 467 24.21 -26.81 16.89
C LYS A 467 22.96 -27.65 17.15
N GLU A 468 23.15 -28.86 17.67
CA GLU A 468 22.11 -29.80 18.08
C GLU A 468 21.23 -29.19 19.18
N THR A 469 21.84 -28.63 20.23
CA THR A 469 21.12 -27.95 21.32
C THR A 469 20.35 -26.74 20.82
N LYS A 470 20.88 -25.94 19.88
CA LYS A 470 20.13 -24.83 19.28
C LYS A 470 18.84 -25.31 18.60
N ARG A 471 18.92 -26.40 17.82
CA ARG A 471 17.75 -26.99 17.16
C ARG A 471 16.74 -27.50 18.18
N GLU A 472 17.20 -28.21 19.20
CA GLU A 472 16.36 -28.75 20.27
C GLU A 472 15.66 -27.64 21.08
N LEU A 473 16.33 -26.52 21.37
CA LEU A 473 15.71 -25.37 22.05
C LEU A 473 14.63 -24.69 21.19
N ILE A 474 14.86 -24.57 19.87
CA ILE A 474 13.85 -24.08 18.92
C ILE A 474 12.64 -25.03 18.90
N GLU A 475 12.88 -26.33 18.98
CA GLU A 475 11.82 -27.34 19.02
C GLU A 475 10.99 -27.24 20.30
N ILE A 476 11.63 -27.13 21.47
CA ILE A 476 10.97 -26.86 22.75
C ILE A 476 10.09 -25.61 22.65
N TYR A 477 10.64 -24.51 22.12
CA TYR A 477 9.87 -23.28 21.96
C TYR A 477 8.64 -23.46 21.07
N ASN A 478 8.82 -23.98 19.85
CA ASN A 478 7.76 -24.05 18.85
C ASN A 478 6.65 -25.03 19.27
N ASN A 479 7.03 -26.17 19.86
CA ASN A 479 6.11 -27.27 20.10
C ASN A 479 5.55 -27.32 21.53
N SER A 480 6.17 -26.64 22.51
CA SER A 480 5.66 -26.54 23.88
C SER A 480 5.14 -25.15 24.22
N LEU A 481 5.89 -24.09 23.91
CA LEU A 481 5.55 -22.73 24.39
C LEU A 481 4.70 -21.93 23.40
N ALA A 482 4.97 -21.97 22.10
CA ALA A 482 4.38 -21.03 21.14
C ALA A 482 2.84 -21.02 21.18
N SER A 483 2.21 -22.19 21.23
CA SER A 483 0.74 -22.33 21.34
C SER A 483 0.21 -21.85 22.69
N ALA A 484 0.93 -22.16 23.78
CA ALA A 484 0.55 -21.75 25.13
C ALA A 484 0.62 -20.23 25.33
N LEU A 485 1.70 -19.61 24.83
CA LEU A 485 1.89 -18.16 24.81
C LEU A 485 0.80 -17.47 23.98
N LYS A 486 0.51 -17.99 22.78
CA LYS A 486 -0.59 -17.48 21.94
C LYS A 486 -1.93 -17.56 22.67
N SER A 487 -2.20 -18.69 23.34
CA SER A 487 -3.43 -18.88 24.11
C SER A 487 -3.53 -17.92 25.30
N SER A 488 -2.41 -17.62 25.97
CA SER A 488 -2.35 -16.60 27.02
C SER A 488 -2.64 -15.21 26.45
N ASN A 489 -1.97 -14.83 25.36
CA ASN A 489 -2.18 -13.55 24.70
C ASN A 489 -3.64 -13.37 24.25
N ILE A 490 -4.29 -14.40 23.71
CA ILE A 490 -5.72 -14.36 23.34
C ILE A 490 -6.61 -14.03 24.55
N LYS A 491 -6.30 -14.57 25.74
CA LYS A 491 -7.05 -14.24 26.97
C LYS A 491 -6.88 -12.76 27.34
N HIS A 492 -5.66 -12.24 27.31
CA HIS A 492 -5.38 -10.83 27.61
C HIS A 492 -5.99 -9.89 26.56
N ILE A 493 -5.97 -10.24 25.27
CA ILE A 493 -6.65 -9.52 24.19
C ILE A 493 -8.17 -9.45 24.45
N LYS A 494 -8.81 -10.56 24.84
CA LYS A 494 -10.24 -10.57 25.18
C LYS A 494 -10.56 -9.67 26.37
N LEU A 495 -9.71 -9.67 27.40
CA LEU A 495 -9.87 -8.78 28.55
C LEU A 495 -9.70 -7.31 28.16
N ALA A 496 -8.71 -6.99 27.32
CA ALA A 496 -8.49 -5.64 26.81
C ALA A 496 -9.67 -5.17 25.93
N LYS A 497 -10.18 -6.02 25.02
CA LYS A 497 -11.39 -5.70 24.24
C LYS A 497 -12.54 -5.29 25.17
N LYS A 498 -12.80 -6.04 26.25
CA LYS A 498 -13.83 -5.69 27.24
C LYS A 498 -13.53 -4.38 27.99
N ARG A 499 -12.30 -4.18 28.44
CA ARG A 499 -11.91 -3.01 29.26
C ARG A 499 -12.01 -1.69 28.48
N TYR A 500 -11.66 -1.71 27.19
CA TYR A 500 -11.59 -0.50 26.37
C TYR A 500 -12.76 -0.36 25.39
N VAL A 501 -13.83 -1.16 25.51
CA VAL A 501 -15.09 -0.91 24.78
C VAL A 501 -15.61 0.48 25.13
N ALA A 502 -16.22 1.16 24.16
CA ALA A 502 -16.80 2.48 24.39
C ALA A 502 -18.03 2.26 25.26
N THR A 503 -18.03 2.79 26.47
CA THR A 503 -19.25 2.95 27.22
C THR A 503 -20.08 4.00 26.51
N LYS A 504 -21.30 3.60 26.10
CA LYS A 504 -22.28 4.57 25.61
C LYS A 504 -22.61 5.47 26.81
N ILE A 505 -22.19 6.73 26.74
CA ILE A 505 -22.63 7.74 27.69
C ILE A 505 -24.04 8.10 27.21
N ASP A 506 -25.07 7.57 27.86
CA ASP A 506 -26.42 8.09 27.64
C ASP A 506 -26.46 9.47 28.30
N LEU A 507 -26.42 10.51 27.46
CA LEU A 507 -26.49 11.92 27.87
C LEU A 507 -27.90 12.33 28.38
N PHE A 508 -28.80 11.35 28.58
CA PHE A 508 -30.20 11.53 28.92
C PHE A 508 -30.69 10.48 29.95
N GLU A 509 -29.85 10.09 30.91
CA GLU A 509 -30.41 9.53 32.16
C GLU A 509 -31.00 10.71 32.94
N GLU A 510 -32.33 10.83 32.88
CA GLU A 510 -33.14 11.79 33.64
C GLU A 510 -32.93 11.57 35.15
N GLU A 511 -32.60 12.65 35.87
CA GLU A 511 -32.71 12.74 37.34
C GLU A 511 -34.16 12.66 37.83
#